data_AF-A0A5J4PK38-F1
#
_entry.id   AF-A0A5J4PK38-F1
#
_cell.length_a   1.000
_cell.length_b   1.000
_cell.length_c   1.000
_cell.angle_alpha   90.00
_cell.angle_beta   90.00
_cell.angle_gamma   90.00
#
_symmetry.space_group_name_H-M   'P 1'
#
loop_
_entity.id
_entity.type
_entity.pdbx_description
1 polymer ?
#
loop_
_entity_poly.entity_id
_entity_poly.type
_entity_poly.pdbx_seq_one_letter_code
_entity_poly.pdbx_strand_id
1 'polypeptide(L)'
;MKPHHTHALILGTGGTAKAVFHGLKKLNVEPKFVSRTPGKDLLTYSDIRMKAIKEYSVIVNCTPVGMYPKEDECPDIPYDKLTPHHLLYDLLYNPNTTLFMKKGEAKGAVTQNGLEMLLLQAFAAWEIWNNRVSKFK
;
A
#
# COMPACT_ATOMS: atom_id res chain seq x y z
N MET A 1 0.68 -12.76 3.63
CA MET A 1 1.55 -12.19 4.68
C MET A 1 2.49 -13.27 5.19
N LYS A 2 3.74 -12.93 5.57
CA LYS A 2 4.71 -13.85 6.19
C LYS A 2 4.96 -13.43 7.65
N PRO A 3 5.51 -14.30 8.53
CA PRO A 3 5.71 -13.97 9.95
C PRO A 3 6.58 -12.74 10.24
N HIS A 4 7.46 -12.35 9.31
CA HIS A 4 8.30 -11.15 9.44
C HIS A 4 7.61 -9.85 8.97
N HIS A 5 6.37 -9.92 8.49
CA HIS A 5 5.56 -8.74 8.13
C HIS A 5 4.91 -8.15 9.38
N THR A 6 5.69 -7.46 10.22
CA THR A 6 5.22 -6.92 11.51
C THR A 6 4.95 -5.42 11.48
N HIS A 7 5.61 -4.67 10.59
CA HIS A 7 5.44 -3.23 10.45
C HIS A 7 5.23 -2.85 8.99
N ALA A 8 4.40 -1.83 8.77
CA ALA A 8 4.05 -1.35 7.45
C ALA A 8 4.22 0.16 7.29
N LEU A 9 4.66 0.59 6.11
CA LEU A 9 4.57 1.97 5.66
C LEU A 9 3.37 2.12 4.73
N ILE A 10 2.56 3.15 4.97
CA ILE A 10 1.45 3.54 4.09
C ILE A 10 1.82 4.88 3.45
N LEU A 11 2.09 4.86 2.14
CA LEU A 11 2.48 6.05 1.40
C LEU A 11 1.22 6.84 1.03
N GLY A 12 1.04 8.01 1.64
CA GLY A 12 -0.15 8.85 1.51
C GLY A 12 -1.08 8.82 2.73
N THR A 13 -1.95 9.83 2.82
CA THR A 13 -2.83 10.09 3.98
C THR A 13 -4.31 10.23 3.60
N GLY A 14 -4.67 9.82 2.38
CA GLY A 14 -6.04 9.90 1.85
C GLY A 14 -7.02 8.85 2.42
N GLY A 15 -8.24 8.81 1.88
CA GLY A 15 -9.29 7.88 2.33
C GLY A 15 -8.88 6.40 2.24
N THR A 16 -8.32 5.99 1.10
CA THR A 16 -7.82 4.62 0.90
C THR A 16 -6.72 4.26 1.90
N ALA A 17 -5.83 5.21 2.22
CA ALA A 17 -4.77 5.01 3.21
C ALA A 17 -5.34 4.68 4.60
N LYS A 18 -6.44 5.32 5.00
CA LYS A 18 -7.13 5.03 6.28
C LYS A 18 -7.75 3.62 6.27
N ALA A 19 -8.35 3.20 5.17
CA ALA A 19 -8.89 1.85 5.04
C ALA A 19 -7.79 0.78 5.17
N VAL A 20 -6.65 0.99 4.48
CA VAL A 20 -5.46 0.13 4.59
C VAL A 20 -4.93 0.10 6.02
N PHE A 21 -4.85 1.25 6.70
CA PHE A 21 -4.41 1.33 8.09
C PHE A 21 -5.24 0.42 9.00
N HIS A 22 -6.56 0.49 8.90
CA HIS A 22 -7.45 -0.38 9.67
C HIS A 22 -7.30 -1.86 9.28
N GLY A 23 -7.13 -2.16 7.99
CA GLY A 23 -6.89 -3.52 7.52
C GLY A 23 -5.60 -4.11 8.10
N LEU A 24 -4.50 -3.36 8.08
CA LEU A 24 -3.21 -3.78 8.62
C LEU A 24 -3.25 -3.99 10.14
N LYS A 25 -3.91 -3.10 10.90
CA LYS A 25 -4.10 -3.29 12.35
C LYS A 25 -4.86 -4.58 12.68
N LYS A 26 -5.89 -4.94 11.90
CA LYS A 26 -6.62 -6.21 12.06
C LYS A 26 -5.76 -7.44 11.77
N LEU A 27 -4.71 -7.28 10.96
CA LEU A 27 -3.74 -8.32 10.64
C LEU A 27 -2.53 -8.32 11.60
N ASN A 28 -2.57 -7.56 12.70
CA ASN A 28 -1.46 -7.36 13.64
C ASN A 28 -0.18 -6.85 12.97
N VAL A 29 -0.31 -6.03 11.92
CA VAL A 29 0.80 -5.33 11.29
C VAL A 29 0.71 -3.86 11.67
N GLU A 30 1.75 -3.35 12.34
CA GLU A 30 1.78 -1.99 12.86
C GLU A 30 2.03 -0.97 11.72
N PRO A 31 1.04 -0.15 11.35
CA PRO A 31 1.15 0.75 10.21
C PRO A 31 1.64 2.13 10.63
N LYS A 32 2.47 2.74 9.78
CA LYS A 32 2.90 4.13 9.89
C LYS A 32 2.64 4.87 8.58
N PHE A 33 1.97 6.00 8.67
CA PHE A 33 1.72 6.85 7.51
C PHE A 33 2.97 7.61 7.09
N VAL A 34 3.14 7.75 5.78
CA VAL A 34 4.19 8.55 5.15
C VAL A 34 3.54 9.69 4.35
N SER A 35 4.00 10.91 4.58
CA SER A 35 3.50 12.13 3.94
C SER A 35 4.65 12.95 3.35
N ARG A 36 4.33 13.80 2.37
CA ARG A 36 5.28 14.80 1.85
C ARG A 36 5.54 15.91 2.85
N THR A 37 4.52 16.26 3.65
CA THR A 37 4.59 17.31 4.65
C THR A 37 4.65 16.69 6.05
N PRO A 38 5.50 17.21 6.95
CA PRO A 38 5.52 16.80 8.34
C PRO A 38 4.16 16.95 9.00
N GLY A 39 3.87 16.10 9.98
CA GLY A 39 2.64 16.17 10.76
C GLY A 39 2.69 15.26 11.98
N LYS A 40 1.69 15.40 12.86
CA LYS A 40 1.60 14.59 14.07
C LYS A 40 1.49 13.10 13.70
N ASP A 41 2.38 12.29 14.27
CA ASP A 41 2.44 10.84 14.08
C ASP A 41 2.67 10.37 12.63
N LEU A 42 3.14 11.25 11.74
CA LEU A 42 3.52 10.93 10.36
C LEU A 42 5.04 10.81 10.21
N LEU A 43 5.48 9.93 9.31
CA LEU A 43 6.84 9.97 8.78
C LEU A 43 6.86 10.77 7.48
N THR A 44 7.98 11.39 7.18
CA THR A 44 8.26 11.99 5.88
C THR A 44 9.04 11.03 4.99
N TYR A 45 9.09 11.31 3.68
CA TYR A 45 9.96 10.59 2.76
C TYR A 45 11.46 10.74 3.13
N SER A 46 11.84 11.86 3.73
CA SER A 46 13.18 12.05 4.28
C SER A 46 13.44 11.16 5.50
N ASP A 47 12.44 11.01 6.39
CA ASP A 47 12.56 10.16 7.58
C ASP A 47 12.77 8.70 7.21
N ILE A 48 12.01 8.17 6.25
CA ILE A 48 12.16 6.76 5.82
C ILE A 48 13.50 6.50 5.12
N ARG A 49 14.13 7.54 4.55
CA ARG A 49 15.44 7.40 3.90
C ARG A 49 16.56 7.31 4.93
N MET A 50 16.46 8.13 5.99
CA MET A 50 17.38 8.13 7.12
C MET A 50 17.19 6.91 8.03
N LYS A 51 15.93 6.58 8.35
CA LYS A 51 15.56 5.40 9.12
C LYS A 51 15.70 4.14 8.28
N ALA A 52 15.89 3.00 8.93
CA ALA A 52 16.02 1.75 8.22
C ALA A 52 14.64 1.29 7.73
N ILE A 53 14.37 1.42 6.42
CA ILE A 53 13.22 0.76 5.76
C ILE A 53 13.12 -0.73 6.11
N LYS A 54 14.24 -1.34 6.53
CA LYS A 54 14.34 -2.74 7.02
C LYS A 54 13.36 -3.08 8.14
N GLU A 55 12.99 -2.13 8.99
CA GLU A 55 11.97 -2.37 10.04
C GLU A 55 10.59 -2.57 9.42
N TYR A 56 10.32 -1.87 8.31
CA TYR A 56 9.05 -1.86 7.61
C TYR A 56 9.08 -2.81 6.41
N SER A 57 8.82 -4.08 6.67
CA SER A 57 8.77 -5.14 5.66
C SER A 57 7.53 -5.10 4.77
N VAL A 58 6.53 -4.28 5.08
CA VAL A 58 5.36 -4.05 4.20
C VAL A 58 5.32 -2.58 3.78
N ILE A 59 5.17 -2.31 2.49
CA ILE A 59 5.09 -0.95 1.96
C ILE A 59 3.88 -0.89 1.03
N VAL A 60 2.90 -0.05 1.37
CA VAL A 60 1.67 0.10 0.58
C VAL A 60 1.65 1.47 -0.07
N ASN A 61 1.62 1.52 -1.41
CA ASN A 61 1.41 2.76 -2.15
C ASN A 61 -0.08 3.09 -2.22
N CYS A 62 -0.50 4.11 -1.48
CA CYS A 62 -1.86 4.67 -1.52
C CYS A 62 -1.88 6.04 -2.22
N THR A 63 -0.81 6.39 -2.93
CA THR A 63 -0.71 7.65 -3.69
C THR A 63 -1.07 7.41 -5.17
N PRO A 64 -1.46 8.45 -5.92
CA PRO A 64 -1.64 8.34 -7.36
C PRO A 64 -0.31 8.28 -8.14
N VAL A 65 0.86 8.29 -7.48
CA VAL A 65 2.15 8.27 -8.17
C VAL A 65 2.36 6.91 -8.84
N GLY A 66 2.67 6.91 -10.14
CA GLY A 66 2.80 5.70 -10.96
C GLY A 66 1.60 5.42 -11.87
N MET A 67 0.57 6.28 -11.87
CA MET A 67 -0.55 6.23 -12.81
C MET A 67 -0.39 7.22 -13.97
N TYR A 68 -1.12 6.99 -15.07
CA TYR A 68 -1.21 7.95 -16.19
C TYR A 68 -1.55 9.37 -15.71
N PRO A 69 -0.86 10.42 -16.20
CA PRO A 69 0.15 10.43 -17.26
C PRO A 69 1.60 10.19 -16.80
N LYS A 70 1.82 9.94 -15.50
CA LYS A 70 3.14 9.87 -14.84
C LYS A 70 3.50 8.43 -14.48
N GLU A 71 3.39 7.53 -15.44
CA GLU A 71 3.65 6.09 -15.25
C GLU A 71 5.14 5.77 -15.00
N ASP A 72 6.00 6.71 -15.37
CA ASP A 72 7.45 6.70 -15.14
C ASP A 72 7.85 7.29 -13.78
N GLU A 73 6.90 7.77 -12.98
CA GLU A 73 7.13 8.20 -11.60
C GLU A 73 6.84 7.05 -10.62
N CYS A 74 7.53 7.07 -9.48
CA CYS A 74 7.28 6.16 -8.38
C CYS A 74 7.50 6.88 -7.05
N PRO A 75 6.91 6.41 -5.93
CA PRO A 75 7.20 6.99 -4.62
C PRO A 75 8.70 6.98 -4.29
N ASP A 76 9.19 8.06 -3.68
CA ASP A 76 10.62 8.26 -3.37
C ASP A 76 11.03 7.50 -2.10
N ILE A 77 11.11 6.18 -2.21
CA ILE A 77 11.60 5.29 -1.13
C ILE A 77 13.03 4.82 -1.44
N PRO A 78 13.83 4.44 -0.43
CA PRO A 78 15.18 3.90 -0.65
C PRO A 78 15.13 2.46 -1.22
N TYR A 79 14.86 2.33 -2.52
CA TYR A 79 14.77 1.05 -3.23
C TYR A 79 16.04 0.21 -3.09
N ASP A 80 17.20 0.85 -3.00
CA ASP A 80 18.50 0.21 -2.77
C ASP A 80 18.57 -0.60 -1.46
N LYS A 81 17.72 -0.26 -0.49
CA LYS A 81 17.64 -0.93 0.82
C LYS A 81 16.58 -2.04 0.89
N LEU A 82 15.83 -2.27 -0.20
CA LEU A 82 14.85 -3.36 -0.28
C LEU A 82 15.55 -4.73 -0.32
N THR A 83 14.83 -5.74 0.16
CA THR A 83 15.29 -7.12 0.27
C THR A 83 14.14 -8.09 -0.05
N PRO A 84 14.40 -9.39 -0.23
CA PRO A 84 13.35 -10.40 -0.41
C PRO A 84 12.37 -10.58 0.77
N HIS A 85 12.62 -9.91 1.90
CA HIS A 85 11.70 -9.85 3.03
C HIS A 85 10.68 -8.72 2.92
N HIS A 86 10.77 -7.88 1.89
CA HIS A 86 9.83 -6.79 1.68
C HIS A 86 8.65 -7.25 0.80
N LEU A 87 7.48 -6.73 1.13
CA LEU A 87 6.26 -6.76 0.33
C LEU A 87 5.90 -5.34 -0.09
N LEU A 88 5.86 -5.09 -1.39
CA LEU A 88 5.36 -3.84 -1.97
C LEU A 88 3.97 -4.08 -2.51
N TYR A 89 2.97 -3.40 -1.96
CA TYR A 89 1.60 -3.46 -2.45
C TYR A 89 1.23 -2.12 -3.06
N ASP A 90 1.11 -2.07 -4.38
CA ASP A 90 0.59 -0.90 -5.09
C ASP A 90 -0.93 -0.99 -5.21
N LEU A 91 -1.68 0.02 -4.76
CA LEU A 91 -3.13 0.03 -4.95
C LEU A 91 -3.55 0.50 -6.35
N LEU A 92 -2.59 0.94 -7.16
CA LEU A 92 -2.80 1.14 -8.57
C LEU A 92 -2.96 -0.22 -9.28
N TYR A 93 -3.83 -0.24 -10.28
CA TYR A 93 -4.11 -1.43 -11.11
C TYR A 93 -3.93 -1.16 -12.61
N ASN A 94 -3.75 0.11 -12.99
CA ASN A 94 -3.42 0.52 -14.35
C ASN A 94 -2.27 1.55 -14.27
N PRO A 95 -1.06 1.21 -14.75
CA PRO A 95 -0.68 -0.02 -15.45
C PRO A 95 -0.65 -1.28 -14.55
N ASN A 96 -0.67 -2.48 -15.16
CA ASN A 96 -0.62 -3.76 -14.44
C ASN A 96 0.62 -3.91 -13.53
N THR A 97 1.74 -3.29 -13.94
CA THR A 97 3.00 -3.29 -13.19
C THR A 97 3.60 -1.88 -13.22
N THR A 98 3.51 -1.18 -12.09
CA THR A 98 4.03 0.19 -11.94
C THR A 98 5.55 0.21 -11.77
N LEU A 99 6.18 1.39 -11.91
CA LEU A 99 7.62 1.52 -11.66
C LEU A 99 8.00 1.22 -10.20
N PHE A 100 7.10 1.49 -9.24
CA PHE A 100 7.26 1.11 -7.83
C PHE A 100 7.45 -0.41 -7.69
N MET A 101 6.60 -1.20 -8.34
CA MET A 101 6.69 -2.66 -8.34
C MET A 101 7.97 -3.13 -9.05
N LYS A 102 8.23 -2.65 -10.27
CA LYS A 102 9.43 -3.04 -11.05
C LYS A 102 10.73 -2.83 -10.26
N LYS A 103 10.86 -1.70 -9.57
CA LYS A 103 12.04 -1.41 -8.74
C LYS A 103 12.16 -2.32 -7.52
N GLY A 104 11.03 -2.75 -6.95
CA GLY A 104 11.02 -3.73 -5.85
C GLY A 104 11.39 -5.13 -6.31
N GLU A 105 10.80 -5.60 -7.42
CA GLU A 105 11.09 -6.89 -8.03
C GLU A 105 12.59 -7.02 -8.38
N ALA A 106 13.19 -5.95 -8.89
CA ALA A 106 14.64 -5.88 -9.17
C ALA A 106 15.52 -6.06 -7.93
N LYS A 107 14.95 -5.97 -6.71
CA LYS A 107 15.61 -6.21 -5.42
C LYS A 107 15.15 -7.51 -4.76
N GLY A 108 14.37 -8.32 -5.48
CA GLY A 108 13.81 -9.59 -5.02
C GLY A 108 12.62 -9.44 -4.06
N ALA A 109 12.09 -8.23 -3.88
CA ALA A 109 10.90 -8.01 -3.07
C ALA A 109 9.67 -8.64 -3.73
N VAL A 110 8.71 -9.09 -2.91
CA VAL A 110 7.41 -9.53 -3.41
C VAL A 110 6.57 -8.30 -3.75
N THR A 111 5.89 -8.30 -4.89
CA THR A 111 5.02 -7.17 -5.28
C THR A 111 3.61 -7.62 -5.64
N GLN A 112 2.62 -6.78 -5.34
CA GLN A 112 1.21 -7.00 -5.67
C GLN A 112 0.57 -5.69 -6.15
N ASN A 113 -0.33 -5.77 -7.14
CA ASN A 113 -1.10 -4.62 -7.62
C ASN A 113 -2.51 -4.59 -7.03
N GLY A 114 -3.23 -3.48 -7.24
CA GLY A 114 -4.52 -3.20 -6.60
C GLY A 114 -5.74 -3.85 -7.26
N LEU A 115 -5.57 -4.61 -8.35
CA LEU A 115 -6.69 -5.12 -9.14
C LEU A 115 -7.55 -6.09 -8.32
N GLU A 116 -6.92 -6.98 -7.56
CA GLU A 116 -7.62 -7.92 -6.70
C GLU A 116 -8.45 -7.19 -5.64
N MET A 117 -7.88 -6.18 -4.98
CA MET A 117 -8.60 -5.34 -4.03
C MET A 117 -9.81 -4.65 -4.68
N LEU A 118 -9.65 -4.14 -5.92
CA LEU A 118 -10.73 -3.51 -6.68
C LEU A 118 -11.89 -4.46 -6.95
N LEU A 119 -11.60 -5.70 -7.33
CA LEU A 119 -12.62 -6.72 -7.59
C LEU A 119 -13.32 -7.14 -6.30
N LEU A 120 -12.56 -7.42 -5.23
CA LEU A 120 -13.10 -7.85 -3.95
C LEU A 120 -14.01 -6.78 -3.32
N GLN A 121 -13.64 -5.49 -3.40
CA GLN A 121 -14.51 -4.43 -2.90
C GLN A 121 -15.80 -4.27 -3.73
N ALA A 122 -15.75 -4.54 -5.04
CA ALA A 122 -16.94 -4.51 -5.89
C ALA A 122 -17.91 -5.65 -5.53
N PHE A 123 -17.38 -6.87 -5.31
CA PHE A 123 -18.21 -8.00 -4.84
C PHE A 123 -18.80 -7.74 -3.45
N ALA A 124 -18.02 -7.24 -2.50
CA ALA A 124 -18.53 -6.90 -1.17
C ALA A 124 -19.62 -5.81 -1.23
N ALA A 125 -19.45 -4.79 -2.08
CA ALA A 125 -20.46 -3.76 -2.28
C ALA A 125 -21.74 -4.33 -2.90
N TRP A 126 -21.60 -5.21 -3.90
CA TRP A 126 -22.71 -5.93 -4.53
C TRP A 126 -23.51 -6.75 -3.51
N GLU A 127 -22.83 -7.51 -2.65
CA GLU A 127 -23.49 -8.27 -1.58
C GLU A 127 -24.25 -7.37 -0.60
N ILE A 128 -23.67 -6.23 -0.20
CA ILE A 128 -24.32 -5.28 0.71
C ILE A 128 -25.60 -4.70 0.08
N TRP A 129 -25.55 -4.33 -1.20
CA TRP A 129 -26.71 -3.77 -1.90
C TRP A 129 -27.82 -4.82 -2.07
N ASN A 130 -27.48 -6.05 -2.43
CA ASN A 130 -28.47 -7.09 -2.68
C ASN A 130 -29.03 -7.74 -1.40
N ASN A 131 -28.24 -7.83 -0.31
CA ASN A 131 -28.71 -8.34 0.98
C ASN A 131 -29.69 -7.39 1.71
N ARG A 132 -29.90 -6.16 1.22
CA ARG A 132 -30.86 -5.22 1.79
C ARG A 132 -32.28 -5.28 1.17
N VAL A 133 -32.49 -6.09 0.13
CA VAL A 133 -33.79 -6.20 -0.57
C VAL A 133 -34.76 -7.18 0.14
N SER A 134 -34.33 -7.94 1.15
CA SER A 134 -35.15 -8.97 1.82
C SER A 134 -35.94 -8.51 3.06
N LYS A 135 -35.96 -7.21 3.40
CA LYS A 135 -36.70 -6.69 4.58
C LYS A 135 -38.08 -6.08 4.29
N PHE A 136 -38.61 -6.24 3.09
CA PHE A 136 -40.02 -5.95 2.79
C PHE A 136 -40.73 -7.24 2.36
N LYS A 137 -41.11 -8.05 3.36
CA LYS A 137 -42.19 -9.04 3.25
C LYS A 137 -42.99 -9.00 4.53
#